data_AF-A0A9P8DFB4-F1
#
_entry.id   AF-A0A9P8DFB4-F1
#
_cell.length_a   1.000
_cell.length_b   1.000
_cell.length_c   1.000
_cell.angle_alpha   90.00
_cell.angle_beta   90.00
_cell.angle_gamma   90.00
#
_symmetry.space_group_name_H-M   'P 1'
#
loop_
_entity.id
_entity.type
_entity.pdbx_description
1 polymer ?
#
loop_
_entity_poly.entity_id
_entity_poly.type
_entity_poly.pdbx_seq_one_letter_code
_entity_poly.pdbx_strand_id
1 'polypeptide(L)'
;MRFSNFFVSASLGNLALGAAFSTGRLESRKKGHGTDCSLNQTTTSAPHKNFWGSLTTQETKDVLALLHSNATGFNLTAAADAGSRDNKIMSVELMMPNKTDVLPLLSDSTGTPERYALASLMFGAAESAYVQEFKVGPLPITNASYVMPYTFTNTRGDGKIPVVNPDAEDYANFNLEIMKGAEDVTKRLWNLTVEDGLQMPLAFAAPLTVTEDKVIMWQGFNAPVTSIYDTISLLPLGLYMRSDITGRDPSKWKVTGWVYNNTFYKDLDAFRKVIAEPDFKPLGANLDQPWAHTNKHGDALPLDDSPPPASVQSGRERFSVDAEESYVTWMDFAFYVSITRDNGLRLYDIRYKGKRIMYELGLDEAIAHYAGIDPVQSGTCYFDSMNGFGPTMISLVKGYDCPAYSHYVNVTQTTGETTYTQKDGLCMFEIDKGFPIQRHSWAGHTTVTKNIAFNIRAIYTIGNYDYMTTYQFHLDGSIEIDVRASGYISSAFYAENEDYGFKIHDSLSGSLHDHVITFKADFDILGEKNSLQKVAIEPTVEK
;
A
#
# COMPACT_ATOMS: atom_id res chain seq x y z
N MET A 1 9.55 -30.61 -19.48
CA MET A 1 8.78 -29.43 -19.93
C MET A 1 9.02 -28.33 -18.91
N ARG A 2 9.40 -27.14 -19.38
CA ARG A 2 10.10 -26.08 -18.63
C ARG A 2 9.28 -25.54 -17.45
N PHE A 3 9.73 -25.77 -16.22
CA PHE A 3 9.35 -25.05 -15.00
C PHE A 3 10.61 -24.42 -14.41
N SER A 4 10.90 -23.20 -14.81
CA SER A 4 12.00 -22.39 -14.28
C SER A 4 11.69 -20.93 -14.65
N ASN A 5 10.86 -20.26 -13.85
CA ASN A 5 10.65 -18.79 -13.92
C ASN A 5 9.82 -18.20 -12.75
N PHE A 6 9.61 -18.94 -11.64
CA PHE A 6 8.74 -18.45 -10.54
C PHE A 6 9.47 -18.06 -9.24
N PHE A 7 10.80 -18.10 -9.19
CA PHE A 7 11.56 -17.94 -7.92
C PHE A 7 12.15 -16.55 -7.65
N VAL A 8 11.88 -15.53 -8.48
CA VAL A 8 12.49 -14.18 -8.33
C VAL A 8 11.45 -13.06 -8.13
N SER A 9 10.15 -13.31 -8.36
CA SER A 9 9.11 -12.27 -8.30
C SER A 9 8.57 -11.95 -6.89
N ALA A 10 9.01 -12.65 -5.84
CA ALA A 10 8.52 -12.43 -4.48
C ALA A 10 9.39 -11.46 -3.65
N SER A 11 10.55 -11.06 -4.17
CA SER A 11 11.56 -10.27 -3.44
C SER A 11 11.78 -8.85 -4.00
N LEU A 12 11.18 -8.54 -5.14
CA LEU A 12 11.00 -7.21 -5.70
C LEU A 12 9.50 -7.12 -5.96
N GLY A 13 8.82 -6.05 -5.52
CA GLY A 13 7.35 -5.87 -5.60
C GLY A 13 6.76 -5.84 -7.03
N ASN A 14 7.04 -6.87 -7.83
CA ASN A 14 6.47 -7.14 -9.15
C ASN A 14 5.56 -8.36 -9.02
N LEU A 15 4.37 -8.15 -8.46
CA LEU A 15 3.23 -9.01 -8.79
C LEU A 15 2.86 -8.75 -10.25
N ALA A 16 3.47 -9.50 -11.16
CA ALA A 16 2.92 -9.67 -12.50
C ALA A 16 1.64 -10.50 -12.38
N LEU A 17 0.48 -9.83 -12.26
CA LEU A 17 -0.84 -10.45 -12.36
C LEU A 17 -1.06 -10.97 -13.80
N GLY A 18 -0.55 -12.17 -14.06
CA GLY A 18 -0.88 -12.95 -15.25
C GLY A 18 -2.27 -13.56 -15.13
N ALA A 19 -3.33 -12.79 -15.40
CA ALA A 19 -4.66 -13.35 -15.59
C ALA A 19 -4.81 -13.86 -17.04
N ALA A 20 -5.02 -15.17 -17.19
CA ALA A 20 -5.42 -15.77 -18.46
C ALA A 20 -6.75 -15.16 -18.92
N PHE A 21 -6.74 -14.59 -20.12
CA PHE A 21 -7.89 -14.02 -20.79
C PHE A 21 -8.99 -15.08 -21.02
N SER A 22 -10.17 -14.84 -20.45
CA SER A 22 -11.44 -15.26 -21.05
C SER A 22 -12.09 -14.02 -21.63
N THR A 23 -12.23 -13.99 -22.96
CA THR A 23 -12.90 -12.94 -23.72
C THR A 23 -14.41 -13.05 -23.53
N GLY A 24 -14.95 -12.30 -22.56
CA GLY A 24 -16.39 -12.14 -22.34
C GLY A 24 -16.82 -10.70 -22.60
N ARG A 25 -17.53 -10.49 -23.72
CA ARG A 25 -18.17 -9.22 -24.12
C ARG A 25 -19.28 -8.86 -23.11
N LEU A 26 -19.51 -7.56 -22.90
CA LEU A 26 -20.66 -7.03 -22.13
C LEU A 26 -21.97 -7.72 -22.54
N GLU A 27 -22.58 -8.46 -21.61
CA GLU A 27 -23.99 -8.86 -21.71
C GLU A 27 -24.78 -8.21 -20.57
N SER A 28 -25.76 -7.37 -20.94
CA SER A 28 -26.77 -6.91 -19.99
C SER A 28 -27.61 -8.10 -19.55
N ARG A 29 -27.73 -8.36 -18.24
CA ARG A 29 -28.69 -9.35 -17.74
C ARG A 29 -30.11 -8.96 -18.16
N LYS A 30 -30.84 -9.90 -18.78
CA LYS A 30 -32.30 -9.85 -18.92
C LYS A 30 -32.93 -9.90 -17.53
N LYS A 31 -33.84 -8.96 -17.26
CA LYS A 31 -34.63 -8.82 -16.03
C LYS A 31 -35.57 -10.02 -15.83
N GLY A 32 -35.50 -10.64 -14.66
CA GLY A 32 -36.60 -11.43 -14.11
C GLY A 32 -37.72 -10.50 -13.63
N HIS A 33 -38.97 -10.92 -13.79
CA HIS A 33 -40.16 -10.16 -13.40
C HIS A 33 -40.25 -9.97 -11.87
N GLY A 34 -39.98 -8.75 -11.44
CA GLY A 34 -40.25 -8.20 -10.10
C GLY A 34 -40.13 -6.68 -10.22
N THR A 35 -40.99 -5.92 -9.54
CA THR A 35 -41.08 -4.46 -9.61
C THR A 35 -39.71 -3.78 -9.61
N ASP A 36 -39.43 -3.14 -10.74
CA ASP A 36 -38.13 -2.68 -11.20
C ASP A 36 -37.72 -1.41 -10.45
N CYS A 37 -37.02 -1.56 -9.33
CA CYS A 37 -36.27 -0.45 -8.73
C CYS A 37 -35.13 -0.13 -9.70
N SER A 38 -35.18 1.01 -10.40
CA SER A 38 -34.14 1.40 -11.34
C SER A 38 -32.81 1.60 -10.60
N LEU A 39 -31.90 0.64 -10.74
CA LEU A 39 -30.54 0.65 -10.19
C LEU A 39 -29.55 1.53 -10.99
N ASN A 40 -30.05 2.50 -11.76
CA ASN A 40 -29.15 3.39 -12.49
C ASN A 40 -28.57 4.41 -11.51
N GLN A 41 -27.24 4.48 -11.46
CA GLN A 41 -26.52 5.50 -10.70
C GLN A 41 -27.00 6.88 -11.10
N THR A 42 -27.43 7.66 -10.10
CA THR A 42 -27.82 9.05 -10.34
C THR A 42 -26.58 9.79 -10.82
N THR A 43 -26.68 10.48 -11.95
CA THR A 43 -25.58 11.28 -12.49
C THR A 43 -25.63 12.70 -11.94
N THR A 44 -24.48 13.36 -11.95
CA THR A 44 -24.36 14.82 -11.76
C THR A 44 -23.40 15.35 -12.82
N SER A 45 -23.22 16.67 -12.86
CA SER A 45 -22.19 17.31 -13.69
C SER A 45 -21.26 18.09 -12.77
N ALA A 46 -19.97 17.82 -12.90
CA ALA A 46 -18.97 18.58 -12.17
C ALA A 46 -18.99 20.06 -12.58
N PRO A 47 -18.80 21.00 -11.64
CA PRO A 47 -18.80 22.44 -11.95
C PRO A 47 -17.62 22.88 -12.82
N HIS A 48 -16.53 22.12 -12.81
CA HIS A 48 -15.34 22.27 -13.64
C HIS A 48 -14.66 20.91 -13.83
N LYS A 49 -13.66 20.87 -14.71
CA LYS A 49 -12.82 19.67 -14.89
C LYS A 49 -12.09 19.26 -13.62
N ASN A 50 -11.83 17.99 -13.44
CA ASN A 50 -11.01 17.49 -12.35
C ASN A 50 -9.54 17.80 -12.62
N PHE A 51 -9.07 18.87 -11.99
CA PHE A 51 -7.67 19.32 -12.10
C PHE A 51 -6.66 18.36 -11.48
N TRP A 52 -7.13 17.45 -10.63
CA TRP A 52 -6.35 16.45 -9.92
C TRP A 52 -6.54 15.04 -10.51
N GLY A 53 -7.28 14.91 -11.61
CA GLY A 53 -7.50 13.64 -12.29
C GLY A 53 -6.23 13.13 -12.95
N SER A 54 -5.97 11.83 -12.81
CA SER A 54 -4.79 11.13 -13.33
C SER A 54 -4.52 11.41 -14.82
N LEU A 55 -3.30 11.11 -15.28
CA LEU A 55 -2.99 11.22 -16.70
C LEU A 55 -3.93 10.34 -17.53
N THR A 56 -4.38 10.86 -18.66
CA THR A 56 -5.09 10.04 -19.65
C THR A 56 -4.14 9.00 -20.25
N THR A 57 -4.70 7.95 -20.84
CA THR A 57 -3.91 6.95 -21.57
C THR A 57 -3.05 7.56 -22.68
N GLN A 58 -3.54 8.62 -23.33
CA GLN A 58 -2.79 9.30 -24.39
C GLN A 58 -1.67 10.17 -23.80
N GLU A 59 -1.95 10.97 -22.77
CA GLU A 59 -0.93 11.76 -22.05
C GLU A 59 0.20 10.85 -21.54
N THR A 60 -0.14 9.71 -20.95
CA THR A 60 0.84 8.73 -20.43
C THR A 60 1.73 8.20 -21.56
N LYS A 61 1.16 7.79 -22.70
CA LYS A 61 1.92 7.30 -23.86
C LYS A 61 2.87 8.35 -24.41
N ASP A 62 2.40 9.59 -24.54
CA ASP A 62 3.19 10.68 -25.11
C ASP A 62 4.35 11.07 -24.17
N VAL A 63 4.13 11.06 -22.86
CA VAL A 63 5.18 11.26 -21.85
C VAL A 63 6.22 10.15 -21.90
N LEU A 64 5.79 8.88 -21.92
CA LEU A 64 6.70 7.74 -22.04
C LEU A 64 7.54 7.82 -23.32
N ALA A 65 6.92 8.17 -24.46
CA ALA A 65 7.62 8.33 -25.73
C ALA A 65 8.66 9.47 -25.67
N LEU A 66 8.35 10.60 -25.03
CA LEU A 66 9.29 11.69 -24.84
C LEU A 66 10.47 11.25 -23.94
N LEU A 67 10.20 10.55 -22.84
CA LEU A 67 11.23 10.08 -21.90
C LEU A 67 12.23 9.12 -22.57
N HIS A 68 11.73 8.19 -23.39
CA HIS A 68 12.54 7.25 -24.19
C HIS A 68 13.24 7.89 -25.39
N SER A 69 12.88 9.12 -25.77
CA SER A 69 13.49 9.76 -26.92
C SER A 69 14.96 10.11 -26.67
N ASN A 70 15.76 10.11 -27.74
CA ASN A 70 17.16 10.53 -27.67
C ASN A 70 17.35 11.98 -27.19
N ALA A 71 16.30 12.81 -27.20
CA ALA A 71 16.35 14.20 -26.80
C ALA A 71 16.58 14.38 -25.28
N THR A 72 16.19 13.42 -24.46
CA THR A 72 16.40 13.48 -23.00
C THR A 72 17.81 13.06 -22.61
N GLY A 73 18.46 12.22 -23.42
CA GLY A 73 19.78 11.66 -23.13
C GLY A 73 19.80 10.66 -21.96
N PHE A 74 18.63 10.19 -21.50
CA PHE A 74 18.55 9.29 -20.34
C PHE A 74 19.00 7.86 -20.61
N ASN A 75 19.02 7.43 -21.88
CA ASN A 75 19.39 6.07 -22.28
C ASN A 75 18.60 5.02 -21.48
N LEU A 76 17.27 5.10 -21.56
CA LEU A 76 16.36 4.23 -20.82
C LEU A 76 16.26 2.86 -21.48
N THR A 77 16.24 1.83 -20.65
CA THR A 77 15.80 0.49 -21.02
C THR A 77 14.33 0.36 -20.60
N ALA A 78 13.52 -0.27 -21.45
CA ALA A 78 12.11 -0.51 -21.12
C ALA A 78 11.99 -1.22 -19.77
N ALA A 79 11.10 -0.76 -18.88
CA ALA A 79 11.03 -1.25 -17.50
C ALA A 79 10.84 -2.77 -17.38
N ALA A 80 10.21 -3.42 -18.37
CA ALA A 80 10.04 -4.87 -18.41
C ALA A 80 11.32 -5.65 -18.76
N ASP A 81 12.27 -5.01 -19.44
CA ASP A 81 13.54 -5.61 -19.89
C ASP A 81 14.74 -5.12 -19.06
N ALA A 82 14.54 -4.11 -18.20
CA ALA A 82 15.58 -3.45 -17.44
C ALA A 82 16.02 -4.24 -16.19
N GLY A 83 17.32 -4.52 -16.08
CA GLY A 83 17.95 -5.08 -14.89
C GLY A 83 18.33 -4.00 -13.85
N SER A 84 19.19 -4.36 -12.88
CA SER A 84 19.69 -3.43 -11.86
C SER A 84 20.68 -2.39 -12.39
N ARG A 85 21.26 -2.64 -13.57
CA ARG A 85 22.30 -1.81 -14.21
C ARG A 85 21.78 -0.92 -15.33
N ASP A 86 20.46 -0.89 -15.49
CA ASP A 86 19.80 -0.07 -16.50
C ASP A 86 19.25 1.22 -15.90
N ASN A 87 19.07 2.23 -16.75
CA ASN A 87 18.22 3.36 -16.40
C ASN A 87 16.79 2.99 -16.77
N LYS A 88 15.83 3.19 -15.87
CA LYS A 88 14.43 2.79 -16.08
C LYS A 88 13.44 3.76 -15.48
N ILE A 89 12.24 3.76 -16.04
CA ILE A 89 11.10 4.51 -15.52
C ILE A 89 10.49 3.73 -14.35
N MET A 90 10.42 4.36 -13.19
CA MET A 90 9.80 3.78 -11.99
C MET A 90 8.30 4.11 -11.92
N SER A 91 7.94 5.35 -12.22
CA SER A 91 6.56 5.80 -12.28
C SER A 91 6.41 7.01 -13.20
N VAL A 92 5.21 7.16 -13.76
CA VAL A 92 4.74 8.37 -14.43
C VAL A 92 3.31 8.62 -13.95
N GLU A 93 3.09 9.79 -13.35
CA GLU A 93 1.76 10.20 -12.89
C GLU A 93 1.52 11.70 -13.13
N LEU A 94 0.32 12.18 -12.80
CA LEU A 94 0.03 13.61 -12.87
C LEU A 94 0.91 14.33 -11.83
N MET A 95 1.65 15.34 -12.25
CA MET A 95 2.23 16.29 -11.32
C MET A 95 1.10 17.17 -10.77
N MET A 96 0.77 16.98 -9.49
CA MET A 96 -0.33 17.72 -8.86
C MET A 96 -0.13 19.24 -9.01
N PRO A 97 -1.14 19.97 -9.52
CA PRO A 97 -1.02 21.40 -9.73
C PRO A 97 -0.92 22.15 -8.40
N ASN A 98 -0.21 23.26 -8.38
CA ASN A 98 -0.11 24.07 -7.17
C ASN A 98 -1.49 24.60 -6.78
N LYS A 99 -1.77 24.62 -5.47
CA LYS A 99 -3.00 25.21 -4.92
C LYS A 99 -3.23 26.64 -5.46
N THR A 100 -2.19 27.48 -5.50
CA THR A 100 -2.26 28.85 -6.01
C THR A 100 -2.73 28.98 -7.46
N ASP A 101 -2.42 27.98 -8.29
CA ASP A 101 -2.76 27.99 -9.72
C ASP A 101 -4.19 27.48 -9.95
N VAL A 102 -4.69 26.64 -9.03
CA VAL A 102 -6.02 26.04 -9.09
C VAL A 102 -7.09 26.95 -8.49
N LEU A 103 -6.83 27.62 -7.37
CA LEU A 103 -7.83 28.41 -6.65
C LEU A 103 -8.61 29.41 -7.53
N PRO A 104 -7.96 30.18 -8.44
CA PRO A 104 -8.68 31.11 -9.32
C PRO A 104 -9.59 30.41 -10.33
N LEU A 105 -9.33 29.13 -10.64
CA LEU A 105 -10.04 28.33 -11.63
C LEU A 105 -11.25 27.60 -11.03
N LEU A 106 -11.35 27.44 -9.71
CA LEU A 106 -12.48 26.73 -9.07
C LEU A 106 -13.85 27.39 -9.29
N SER A 107 -13.86 28.67 -9.68
CA SER A 107 -15.07 29.41 -10.09
C SER A 107 -15.24 29.52 -11.61
N ASP A 108 -14.25 29.09 -12.38
CA ASP A 108 -14.25 29.14 -13.85
C ASP A 108 -14.49 27.74 -14.43
N SER A 109 -15.70 27.52 -14.93
CA SER A 109 -16.10 26.24 -15.53
C SER A 109 -15.32 25.87 -16.80
N THR A 110 -14.58 26.81 -17.39
CA THR A 110 -13.80 26.62 -18.63
C THR A 110 -12.29 26.64 -18.42
N GLY A 111 -11.84 27.08 -17.24
CA GLY A 111 -10.43 27.15 -16.89
C GLY A 111 -9.81 25.77 -16.77
N THR A 112 -8.59 25.63 -17.26
CA THR A 112 -7.77 24.42 -17.05
C THR A 112 -6.37 24.85 -16.66
N PRO A 113 -5.81 24.36 -15.54
CA PRO A 113 -4.41 24.62 -15.22
C PRO A 113 -3.52 23.94 -16.26
N GLU A 114 -2.35 24.51 -16.47
CA GLU A 114 -1.32 23.85 -17.27
C GLU A 114 -0.93 22.53 -16.59
N ARG A 115 -1.07 21.42 -17.32
CA ARG A 115 -0.82 20.07 -16.78
C ARG A 115 0.61 19.64 -17.08
N TYR A 116 1.19 18.92 -16.13
CA TYR A 116 2.51 18.31 -16.22
C TYR A 116 2.45 16.88 -15.70
N ALA A 117 3.34 16.03 -16.18
CA ALA A 117 3.58 14.72 -15.57
C ALA A 117 4.78 14.80 -14.62
N LEU A 118 4.72 14.04 -13.54
CA LEU A 118 5.84 13.74 -12.66
C LEU A 118 6.36 12.35 -13.03
N ALA A 119 7.62 12.27 -13.44
CA ALA A 119 8.27 11.03 -13.80
C ALA A 119 9.39 10.72 -12.81
N SER A 120 9.33 9.57 -12.14
CA SER A 120 10.41 9.07 -11.29
C SER A 120 11.26 8.09 -12.07
N LEU A 121 12.56 8.37 -12.20
CA LEU A 121 13.50 7.56 -12.95
C LEU A 121 14.58 6.98 -12.04
N MET A 122 14.86 5.69 -12.17
CA MET A 122 16.02 5.06 -11.57
C MET A 122 17.18 5.08 -12.56
N PHE A 123 18.31 5.65 -12.16
CA PHE A 123 19.56 5.61 -12.91
C PHE A 123 20.45 4.49 -12.37
N GLY A 124 20.16 3.25 -12.79
CA GLY A 124 20.91 2.06 -12.38
C GLY A 124 22.24 1.86 -13.11
N ALA A 125 22.45 2.50 -14.27
CA ALA A 125 23.71 2.40 -15.01
C ALA A 125 24.87 3.19 -14.37
N ALA A 126 24.55 4.11 -13.46
CA ALA A 126 25.54 4.88 -12.73
C ALA A 126 26.33 3.99 -11.73
N GLU A 127 27.58 4.36 -11.46
CA GLU A 127 28.40 3.70 -10.43
C GLU A 127 27.70 3.74 -9.06
N SER A 128 27.16 4.91 -8.70
CA SER A 128 26.23 5.08 -7.58
C SER A 128 24.82 5.23 -8.14
N ALA A 129 23.99 4.19 -7.99
CA ALA A 129 22.60 4.23 -8.44
C ALA A 129 21.78 5.24 -7.64
N TYR A 130 20.87 5.93 -8.31
CA TYR A 130 19.97 6.90 -7.67
C TYR A 130 18.62 6.95 -8.37
N VAL A 131 17.60 7.39 -7.65
CA VAL A 131 16.30 7.80 -8.20
C VAL A 131 16.26 9.32 -8.27
N GLN A 132 15.63 9.85 -9.31
CA GLN A 132 15.40 11.28 -9.47
C GLN A 132 14.06 11.53 -10.15
N GLU A 133 13.37 12.56 -9.67
CA GLU A 133 12.10 13.00 -10.24
C GLU A 133 12.31 14.08 -11.31
N PHE A 134 11.45 14.05 -12.32
CA PHE A 134 11.43 15.00 -13.42
C PHE A 134 10.02 15.51 -13.66
N LYS A 135 9.94 16.83 -13.88
CA LYS A 135 8.76 17.50 -14.41
C LYS A 135 8.78 17.36 -15.94
N VAL A 136 7.69 16.85 -16.51
CA VAL A 136 7.55 16.61 -17.96
C VAL A 136 6.31 17.31 -18.49
N GLY A 137 6.47 18.19 -19.46
CA GLY A 137 5.35 18.91 -20.09
C GLY A 137 5.76 20.29 -20.60
N PRO A 138 4.80 21.19 -20.89
CA PRO A 138 3.35 21.06 -20.65
C PRO A 138 2.68 19.91 -21.41
N LEU A 139 1.54 19.44 -20.91
CA LEU A 139 0.66 18.48 -21.60
C LEU A 139 -0.43 19.20 -22.41
N PRO A 140 -0.86 18.68 -23.58
CA PRO A 140 -0.32 17.50 -24.27
C PRO A 140 1.10 17.76 -24.81
N ILE A 141 1.88 16.69 -25.01
CA ILE A 141 3.27 16.82 -25.45
C ILE A 141 3.34 17.44 -26.85
N THR A 142 3.99 18.59 -26.94
CA THR A 142 4.36 19.30 -28.17
C THR A 142 5.85 19.63 -28.21
N ASN A 143 6.32 20.30 -29.27
CA ASN A 143 7.70 20.80 -29.37
C ASN A 143 8.08 21.83 -28.30
N ALA A 144 7.11 22.43 -27.60
CA ALA A 144 7.36 23.34 -26.48
C ALA A 144 7.57 22.59 -25.15
N SER A 145 7.33 21.28 -25.13
CA SER A 145 7.48 20.47 -23.92
C SER A 145 8.94 20.23 -23.61
N TYR A 146 9.25 20.16 -22.33
CA TYR A 146 10.58 19.92 -21.82
C TYR A 146 10.54 18.90 -20.69
N VAL A 147 11.71 18.38 -20.38
CA VAL A 147 11.95 17.51 -19.23
C VAL A 147 12.99 18.20 -18.37
N MET A 148 12.69 18.41 -17.09
CA MET A 148 13.65 19.02 -16.17
C MET A 148 13.62 18.33 -14.79
N PRO A 149 14.76 18.24 -14.10
CA PRO A 149 14.80 17.79 -12.71
C PRO A 149 13.78 18.54 -11.86
N TYR A 150 13.04 17.79 -11.03
CA TYR A 150 12.07 18.35 -10.10
C TYR A 150 12.53 18.11 -8.67
N THR A 151 12.62 19.19 -7.89
CA THR A 151 13.11 19.15 -6.50
C THR A 151 12.24 19.96 -5.54
N PHE A 152 11.20 20.64 -6.03
CA PHE A 152 10.44 21.59 -5.23
C PHE A 152 9.71 20.94 -4.05
N THR A 153 9.22 19.71 -4.22
CA THR A 153 8.56 18.92 -3.16
C THR A 153 9.54 18.25 -2.19
N ASN A 154 10.84 18.31 -2.47
CA ASN A 154 11.86 17.62 -1.68
C ASN A 154 12.70 18.60 -0.85
N THR A 155 12.69 18.45 0.46
CA THR A 155 13.44 19.30 1.40
C THR A 155 14.96 19.06 1.39
N ARG A 156 15.43 17.98 0.77
CA ARG A 156 16.85 17.57 0.73
C ARG A 156 17.73 18.50 -0.13
N GLY A 157 17.13 19.31 -1.01
CA GLY A 157 17.83 20.26 -1.87
C GLY A 157 18.54 19.63 -3.07
N ASP A 158 19.11 18.42 -2.91
CA ASP A 158 19.51 17.56 -4.04
C ASP A 158 18.33 16.66 -4.47
N GLY A 159 18.00 16.67 -5.76
CA GLY A 159 16.90 15.87 -6.31
C GLY A 159 17.21 14.40 -6.49
N LYS A 160 18.42 13.96 -6.14
CA LYS A 160 18.91 12.60 -6.36
C LYS A 160 18.91 11.83 -5.05
N ILE A 161 18.10 10.78 -5.00
CA ILE A 161 17.97 9.91 -3.84
C ILE A 161 18.81 8.65 -4.11
N PRO A 162 19.89 8.39 -3.36
CA PRO A 162 20.69 7.19 -3.54
C PRO A 162 19.86 5.92 -3.36
N VAL A 163 20.02 4.96 -4.27
CA VAL A 163 19.44 3.62 -4.11
C VAL A 163 20.50 2.76 -3.44
N VAL A 164 20.25 2.41 -2.17
CA VAL A 164 21.22 1.72 -1.31
C VAL A 164 21.47 0.28 -1.74
N ASN A 165 20.44 -0.44 -2.18
CA ASN A 165 20.54 -1.80 -2.70
C ASN A 165 19.88 -1.90 -4.09
N PRO A 166 20.55 -1.42 -5.15
CA PRO A 166 20.00 -1.47 -6.50
C PRO A 166 20.07 -2.88 -7.12
N ASP A 167 20.91 -3.77 -6.57
CA ASP A 167 21.26 -5.08 -7.13
C ASP A 167 20.59 -6.25 -6.38
N ALA A 168 19.29 -6.12 -6.11
CA ALA A 168 18.52 -7.10 -5.33
C ALA A 168 18.55 -8.53 -5.92
N GLU A 169 18.61 -8.67 -7.24
CA GLU A 169 18.72 -9.98 -7.92
C GLU A 169 20.07 -10.66 -7.63
N ASP A 170 21.16 -9.92 -7.72
CA ASP A 170 22.49 -10.41 -7.36
C ASP A 170 22.53 -10.81 -5.88
N TYR A 171 21.85 -10.06 -5.02
CA TYR A 171 21.76 -10.37 -3.60
C TYR A 171 20.93 -11.63 -3.32
N ALA A 172 19.85 -11.85 -4.07
CA ALA A 172 19.10 -13.11 -3.99
C ALA A 172 19.98 -14.32 -4.38
N ASN A 173 20.82 -14.17 -5.42
CA ASN A 173 21.78 -15.21 -5.80
C ASN A 173 22.85 -15.44 -4.73
N PHE A 174 23.39 -14.37 -4.15
CA PHE A 174 24.31 -14.44 -3.00
C PHE A 174 23.69 -15.21 -1.83
N ASN A 175 22.45 -14.90 -1.47
CA ASN A 175 21.72 -15.61 -0.41
C ASN A 175 21.53 -17.09 -0.75
N LEU A 176 21.15 -17.41 -1.98
CA LEU A 176 20.97 -18.79 -2.43
C LEU A 176 22.25 -19.62 -2.29
N GLU A 177 23.41 -19.05 -2.61
CA GLU A 177 24.70 -19.70 -2.42
C GLU A 177 25.01 -19.94 -0.94
N ILE A 178 24.76 -18.96 -0.07
CA ILE A 178 24.95 -19.11 1.38
C ILE A 178 24.00 -20.16 1.96
N MET A 179 22.73 -20.18 1.54
CA MET A 179 21.75 -21.17 1.99
C MET A 179 22.18 -22.60 1.61
N LYS A 180 22.65 -22.81 0.38
CA LYS A 180 23.22 -24.10 -0.05
C LYS A 180 24.47 -24.46 0.75
N GLY A 181 25.33 -23.48 1.00
CA GLY A 181 26.53 -23.65 1.83
C GLY A 181 26.24 -23.96 3.30
N ALA A 182 25.02 -23.73 3.78
CA ALA A 182 24.57 -23.97 5.14
C ALA A 182 23.60 -25.16 5.28
N GLU A 183 23.46 -25.99 4.25
CA GLU A 183 22.47 -27.07 4.21
C GLU A 183 22.61 -28.09 5.36
N ASP A 184 23.84 -28.36 5.80
CA ASP A 184 24.11 -29.21 6.97
C ASP A 184 23.49 -28.63 8.25
N VAL A 185 23.56 -27.31 8.40
CA VAL A 185 22.98 -26.55 9.52
C VAL A 185 21.46 -26.54 9.42
N THR A 186 20.89 -26.20 8.27
CA THR A 186 19.43 -26.12 8.10
C THR A 186 18.76 -27.49 8.26
N LYS A 187 19.42 -28.58 7.78
CA LYS A 187 18.98 -29.95 8.04
C LYS A 187 19.02 -30.31 9.52
N ARG A 188 20.09 -29.92 10.22
CA ARG A 188 20.24 -30.18 11.66
C ARG A 188 19.17 -29.45 12.49
N LEU A 189 18.80 -28.23 12.11
CA LEU A 189 17.84 -27.42 12.85
C LEU A 189 16.38 -27.80 12.57
N TRP A 190 16.02 -28.00 11.29
CA TRP A 190 14.61 -28.12 10.88
C TRP A 190 14.34 -29.25 9.90
N ASN A 191 15.38 -29.99 9.48
CA ASN A 191 15.30 -30.97 8.41
C ASN A 191 14.76 -30.38 7.08
N LEU A 192 15.17 -29.14 6.77
CA LEU A 192 14.78 -28.40 5.56
C LEU A 192 16.01 -27.95 4.77
N THR A 193 15.86 -27.86 3.46
CA THR A 193 16.86 -27.41 2.49
C THR A 193 16.26 -26.41 1.50
N VAL A 194 17.12 -25.83 0.66
CA VAL A 194 16.69 -25.03 -0.49
C VAL A 194 15.78 -25.83 -1.43
N GLU A 195 16.00 -27.14 -1.61
CA GLU A 195 15.18 -27.98 -2.48
C GLU A 195 13.75 -28.18 -1.93
N ASP A 196 13.59 -28.09 -0.61
CA ASP A 196 12.29 -28.14 0.06
C ASP A 196 11.53 -26.80 -0.01
N GLY A 197 12.15 -25.76 -0.58
CA GLY A 197 11.58 -24.41 -0.70
C GLY A 197 11.86 -23.52 0.50
N LEU A 198 12.92 -23.76 1.27
CA LEU A 198 13.38 -22.87 2.35
C LEU A 198 13.64 -21.46 1.78
N GLN A 199 13.29 -20.41 2.53
CA GLN A 199 13.29 -19.04 2.02
C GLN A 199 14.10 -18.07 2.91
N MET A 200 14.64 -17.02 2.29
CA MET A 200 15.19 -15.83 2.96
C MET A 200 14.64 -14.58 2.28
N PRO A 201 13.42 -14.13 2.64
CA PRO A 201 12.73 -13.05 1.94
C PRO A 201 13.50 -11.73 2.01
N LEU A 202 13.64 -11.02 0.88
CA LEU A 202 14.27 -9.69 0.86
C LEU A 202 13.35 -8.62 1.48
N ALA A 203 12.04 -8.80 1.36
CA ALA A 203 11.03 -7.84 1.81
C ALA A 203 11.07 -7.56 3.32
N PHE A 204 11.54 -8.52 4.13
CA PHE A 204 11.57 -8.39 5.59
C PHE A 204 12.82 -7.70 6.15
N ALA A 205 13.70 -7.22 5.27
CA ALA A 205 14.97 -6.61 5.64
C ALA A 205 15.01 -5.12 5.26
N ALA A 206 14.03 -4.36 5.78
CA ALA A 206 13.87 -2.93 5.50
C ALA A 206 13.62 -2.10 6.78
N PRO A 207 14.25 -0.92 6.92
CA PRO A 207 15.30 -0.38 6.06
C PRO A 207 16.64 -1.11 6.25
N LEU A 208 17.52 -0.97 5.26
CA LEU A 208 18.92 -1.40 5.38
C LEU A 208 19.67 -0.51 6.38
N THR A 209 20.62 -1.08 7.11
CA THR A 209 21.52 -0.29 7.96
C THR A 209 22.61 0.32 7.09
N VAL A 210 22.61 1.64 6.97
CA VAL A 210 23.59 2.38 6.15
C VAL A 210 24.43 3.29 7.04
N THR A 211 25.75 3.11 6.97
CA THR A 211 26.75 4.04 7.52
C THR A 211 27.50 4.70 6.36
N GLU A 212 28.39 5.66 6.65
CA GLU A 212 29.19 6.33 5.61
C GLU A 212 29.99 5.35 4.75
N ASP A 213 30.43 4.24 5.33
CA ASP A 213 31.34 3.26 4.72
C ASP A 213 30.71 1.90 4.45
N LYS A 214 29.48 1.62 4.94
CA LYS A 214 28.89 0.27 4.87
C LYS A 214 27.40 0.24 4.62
N VAL A 215 26.98 -0.82 3.93
CA VAL A 215 25.59 -1.24 3.81
C VAL A 215 25.46 -2.63 4.42
N ILE A 216 24.77 -2.70 5.56
CA ILE A 216 24.57 -3.93 6.31
C ILE A 216 23.11 -4.36 6.21
N MET A 217 22.92 -5.65 5.96
CA MET A 217 21.61 -6.28 5.86
C MET A 217 21.50 -7.43 6.86
N TRP A 218 20.37 -7.48 7.56
CA TRP A 218 19.97 -8.61 8.40
C TRP A 218 18.81 -9.35 7.74
N GLN A 219 18.87 -10.67 7.74
CA GLN A 219 17.82 -11.51 7.18
C GLN A 219 17.57 -12.73 8.04
N GLY A 220 16.32 -13.17 8.09
CA GLY A 220 15.90 -14.41 8.73
C GLY A 220 15.61 -15.50 7.70
N PHE A 221 15.70 -16.75 8.15
CA PHE A 221 15.19 -17.90 7.41
C PHE A 221 13.71 -18.09 7.70
N ASN A 222 12.93 -18.39 6.67
CA ASN A 222 11.51 -18.72 6.77
C ASN A 222 11.24 -20.11 6.20
N ALA A 223 10.27 -20.81 6.79
CA ALA A 223 9.85 -22.11 6.28
C ALA A 223 9.17 -21.98 4.90
N PRO A 224 9.16 -23.05 4.09
CA PRO A 224 8.42 -23.08 2.83
C PRO A 224 6.93 -22.82 3.04
N VAL A 225 6.33 -22.02 2.15
CA VAL A 225 4.88 -21.95 2.00
C VAL A 225 4.46 -23.11 1.11
N THR A 226 3.62 -24.00 1.64
CA THR A 226 3.22 -25.24 0.97
C THR A 226 1.73 -25.24 0.58
N SER A 227 1.00 -24.24 1.05
CA SER A 227 -0.42 -24.02 0.78
C SER A 227 -0.66 -22.92 -0.26
N ILE A 228 -1.93 -22.66 -0.58
CA ILE A 228 -2.34 -21.54 -1.43
C ILE A 228 -2.40 -20.20 -0.68
N TYR A 229 -2.17 -20.22 0.64
CA TYR A 229 -2.26 -19.04 1.49
C TYR A 229 -0.90 -18.36 1.60
N ASP A 230 -0.89 -17.04 1.68
CA ASP A 230 0.34 -16.26 1.78
C ASP A 230 0.84 -16.17 3.24
N THR A 231 1.20 -17.31 3.83
CA THR A 231 1.51 -17.42 5.26
C THR A 231 2.94 -17.07 5.62
N ILE A 232 3.78 -16.63 4.68
CA ILE A 232 5.23 -16.57 4.87
C ILE A 232 5.66 -15.72 6.07
N SER A 233 4.92 -14.64 6.35
CA SER A 233 5.19 -13.74 7.48
C SER A 233 4.91 -14.37 8.85
N LEU A 234 4.27 -15.55 8.91
CA LEU A 234 4.02 -16.36 10.10
C LEU A 234 5.04 -17.50 10.29
N LEU A 235 6.01 -17.64 9.38
CA LEU A 235 6.91 -18.81 9.33
C LEU A 235 8.40 -18.51 9.60
N PRO A 236 8.79 -17.57 10.48
CA PRO A 236 10.20 -17.35 10.81
C PRO A 236 10.78 -18.59 11.52
N LEU A 237 12.07 -18.88 11.28
CA LEU A 237 12.76 -20.06 11.81
C LEU A 237 13.84 -19.76 12.87
N GLY A 238 14.09 -18.47 13.16
CA GLY A 238 14.95 -18.05 14.28
C GLY A 238 16.46 -18.14 14.04
N LEU A 239 16.89 -18.43 12.80
CA LEU A 239 18.27 -18.25 12.37
C LEU A 239 18.37 -16.97 11.55
N TYR A 240 19.35 -16.14 11.86
CA TYR A 240 19.54 -14.86 11.20
C TYR A 240 20.97 -14.73 10.67
N MET A 241 21.10 -14.04 9.55
CA MET A 241 22.35 -13.79 8.85
C MET A 241 22.58 -12.28 8.74
N ARG A 242 23.79 -11.82 9.06
CA ARG A 242 24.24 -10.45 8.80
C ARG A 242 25.18 -10.44 7.60
N SER A 243 24.85 -9.66 6.59
CA SER A 243 25.67 -9.50 5.38
C SER A 243 26.14 -8.06 5.23
N ASP A 244 27.41 -7.90 4.85
CA ASP A 244 27.97 -6.65 4.37
C ASP A 244 27.88 -6.67 2.84
N ILE A 245 27.00 -5.85 2.30
CA ILE A 245 26.69 -5.74 0.87
C ILE A 245 27.16 -4.41 0.30
N THR A 246 28.21 -3.85 0.88
CA THR A 246 28.75 -2.55 0.49
C THR A 246 29.24 -2.57 -0.96
N GLY A 247 28.77 -1.59 -1.72
CA GLY A 247 29.07 -1.47 -3.13
C GLY A 247 28.33 -2.50 -3.98
N ARG A 248 28.59 -2.47 -5.28
CA ARG A 248 27.81 -3.18 -6.28
C ARG A 248 28.54 -4.39 -6.88
N ASP A 249 29.54 -4.93 -6.20
CA ASP A 249 30.32 -6.09 -6.68
C ASP A 249 30.03 -7.28 -5.78
N PRO A 250 29.16 -8.22 -6.21
CA PRO A 250 28.76 -9.36 -5.38
C PRO A 250 29.92 -10.21 -4.89
N SER A 251 31.06 -10.23 -5.61
CA SER A 251 32.25 -10.97 -5.21
C SER A 251 32.94 -10.40 -3.95
N LYS A 252 32.61 -9.16 -3.57
CA LYS A 252 33.13 -8.48 -2.37
C LYS A 252 32.17 -8.55 -1.19
N TRP A 253 30.91 -8.92 -1.43
CA TRP A 253 29.93 -9.10 -0.36
C TRP A 253 30.32 -10.29 0.50
N LYS A 254 29.94 -10.24 1.77
CA LYS A 254 30.30 -11.27 2.73
C LYS A 254 29.31 -11.37 3.88
N VAL A 255 29.12 -12.60 4.35
CA VAL A 255 28.45 -12.85 5.63
C VAL A 255 29.42 -12.49 6.74
N THR A 256 28.98 -11.63 7.65
CA THR A 256 29.76 -11.08 8.76
C THR A 256 29.28 -11.54 10.13
N GLY A 257 28.26 -12.40 10.17
CA GLY A 257 27.78 -13.01 11.40
C GLY A 257 26.47 -13.75 11.23
N TRP A 258 26.17 -14.56 12.24
CA TRP A 258 24.96 -15.35 12.38
C TRP A 258 24.39 -15.16 13.78
N VAL A 259 23.07 -15.23 13.92
CA VAL A 259 22.40 -15.22 15.23
C VAL A 259 21.44 -16.40 15.31
N TYR A 260 21.54 -17.16 16.39
CA TYR A 260 20.59 -18.21 16.75
C TYR A 260 20.46 -18.26 18.27
N ASN A 261 19.24 -18.34 18.78
CA ASN A 261 18.96 -18.33 20.22
C ASN A 261 19.65 -17.16 20.96
N ASN A 262 19.47 -15.93 20.45
CA ASN A 262 20.04 -14.70 21.00
C ASN A 262 21.57 -14.69 21.15
N THR A 263 22.26 -15.65 20.52
CA THR A 263 23.72 -15.75 20.54
C THR A 263 24.28 -15.40 19.17
N PHE A 264 25.26 -14.49 19.16
CA PHE A 264 25.96 -14.11 17.94
C PHE A 264 27.17 -15.01 17.67
N TYR A 265 27.27 -15.50 16.44
CA TYR A 265 28.39 -16.28 15.92
C TYR A 265 29.08 -15.50 14.80
N LYS A 266 30.41 -15.40 14.87
CA LYS A 266 31.20 -14.64 13.90
C LYS A 266 31.14 -15.20 12.47
N ASP A 267 30.96 -16.51 12.32
CA ASP A 267 30.94 -17.24 11.06
C ASP A 267 30.14 -18.54 11.23
N LEU A 268 29.81 -19.17 10.10
CA LEU A 268 28.99 -20.39 10.08
C LEU A 268 29.70 -21.57 10.73
N ASP A 269 31.03 -21.65 10.64
CA ASP A 269 31.82 -22.73 11.25
C ASP A 269 31.83 -22.67 12.77
N ALA A 270 31.83 -21.47 13.36
CA ALA A 270 31.63 -21.28 14.79
C ALA A 270 30.26 -21.80 15.23
N PHE A 271 29.21 -21.54 14.45
CA PHE A 271 27.88 -22.07 14.74
C PHE A 271 27.80 -23.60 14.56
N ARG A 272 28.43 -24.15 13.50
CA ARG A 272 28.54 -25.60 13.27
C ARG A 272 29.13 -26.36 14.45
N LYS A 273 30.12 -25.77 15.13
CA LYS A 273 30.72 -26.39 16.33
C LYS A 273 29.70 -26.57 17.45
N VAL A 274 28.83 -25.58 17.66
CA VAL A 274 27.80 -25.62 18.69
C VAL A 274 26.72 -26.63 18.35
N ILE A 275 26.20 -26.67 17.12
CA ILE A 275 25.13 -27.61 16.76
C ILE A 275 25.58 -29.09 16.71
N ALA A 276 26.90 -29.31 16.68
CA ALA A 276 27.53 -30.63 16.74
C ALA A 276 27.70 -31.14 18.19
N GLU A 277 27.50 -30.29 19.20
CA GLU A 277 27.55 -30.71 20.61
C GLU A 277 26.43 -31.73 20.91
N PRO A 278 26.71 -32.81 21.67
CA PRO A 278 25.73 -33.89 21.89
C PRO A 278 24.44 -33.45 22.59
N ASP A 279 24.50 -32.39 23.38
CA ASP A 279 23.41 -31.81 24.16
C ASP A 279 22.68 -30.67 23.43
N PHE A 280 23.15 -30.27 22.24
CA PHE A 280 22.46 -29.27 21.43
C PHE A 280 21.06 -29.74 21.03
N LYS A 281 20.06 -28.90 21.29
CA LYS A 281 18.66 -29.11 20.90
C LYS A 281 18.17 -27.93 20.07
N PRO A 282 17.69 -28.17 18.83
CA PRO A 282 17.01 -27.12 18.06
C PRO A 282 15.77 -26.59 18.80
N LEU A 283 15.49 -25.30 18.64
CA LEU A 283 14.36 -24.60 19.27
C LEU A 283 12.99 -24.90 18.64
N GLY A 284 12.94 -25.70 17.57
CA GLY A 284 11.73 -25.97 16.79
C GLY A 284 11.66 -25.16 15.50
N ALA A 285 10.49 -25.19 14.85
CA ALA A 285 10.20 -24.51 13.59
C ALA A 285 8.74 -24.07 13.54
N ASN A 286 8.46 -22.95 12.88
CA ASN A 286 7.11 -22.57 12.48
C ASN A 286 6.89 -23.07 11.05
N LEU A 287 5.98 -24.02 10.86
CA LEU A 287 5.70 -24.64 9.56
C LEU A 287 4.32 -24.26 9.05
N ASP A 288 4.19 -24.15 7.73
CA ASP A 288 2.91 -23.89 7.06
C ASP A 288 1.95 -25.05 7.33
N GLN A 289 0.90 -24.77 8.10
CA GLN A 289 -0.06 -25.74 8.63
C GLN A 289 -1.42 -25.05 8.78
N PRO A 290 -2.53 -25.81 8.96
CA PRO A 290 -3.87 -25.23 9.00
C PRO A 290 -4.07 -24.06 9.96
N TRP A 291 -3.34 -24.00 11.09
CA TRP A 291 -3.42 -22.88 12.04
C TRP A 291 -3.09 -21.52 11.40
N ALA A 292 -2.27 -21.50 10.35
CA ALA A 292 -1.85 -20.30 9.64
C ALA A 292 -2.78 -19.94 8.46
N HIS A 293 -3.79 -20.76 8.15
CA HIS A 293 -4.63 -20.59 6.95
C HIS A 293 -5.89 -19.78 7.26
N THR A 294 -6.37 -18.98 6.31
CA THR A 294 -7.53 -18.09 6.50
C THR A 294 -8.89 -18.73 6.20
N ASN A 295 -8.94 -19.99 5.76
CA ASN A 295 -10.23 -20.68 5.65
C ASN A 295 -10.88 -20.93 7.01
N LYS A 296 -12.17 -21.27 6.98
CA LYS A 296 -12.90 -21.68 8.18
C LYS A 296 -12.20 -22.88 8.85
N HIS A 297 -12.03 -22.78 10.16
CA HIS A 297 -11.54 -23.85 11.05
C HIS A 297 -12.53 -24.07 12.20
N GLY A 298 -12.48 -25.25 12.81
CA GLY A 298 -13.29 -25.61 13.96
C GLY A 298 -14.75 -25.93 13.62
N ASP A 299 -15.54 -26.16 14.67
CA ASP A 299 -16.95 -26.52 14.56
C ASP A 299 -17.82 -25.31 14.21
N ALA A 300 -18.91 -25.54 13.49
CA ALA A 300 -19.88 -24.50 13.23
C ALA A 300 -20.50 -24.00 14.54
N LEU A 301 -20.61 -22.67 14.67
CA LEU A 301 -21.27 -22.06 15.82
C LEU A 301 -22.80 -22.27 15.72
N PRO A 302 -23.52 -22.29 16.86
CA PRO A 302 -24.97 -22.38 16.84
C PRO A 302 -25.61 -21.32 15.95
N LEU A 303 -26.49 -21.72 15.03
CA LEU A 303 -27.24 -20.87 14.08
C LEU A 303 -26.42 -20.18 12.97
N ASP A 304 -25.12 -20.52 12.83
CA ASP A 304 -24.23 -20.00 11.76
C ASP A 304 -24.48 -20.64 10.38
N ASP A 305 -25.51 -21.48 10.26
CA ASP A 305 -26.03 -22.02 9.00
C ASP A 305 -27.06 -21.09 8.33
N SER A 306 -27.56 -20.10 9.07
CA SER A 306 -28.51 -19.09 8.59
C SER A 306 -27.78 -17.83 8.08
N PRO A 307 -28.24 -17.19 6.99
CA PRO A 307 -27.63 -15.95 6.52
C PRO A 307 -27.66 -14.84 7.58
N PRO A 308 -26.57 -14.07 7.76
CA PRO A 308 -26.57 -12.95 8.69
C PRO A 308 -27.44 -11.80 8.17
N PRO A 309 -27.78 -10.81 9.02
CA PRO A 309 -28.44 -9.59 8.57
C PRO A 309 -27.65 -8.91 7.44
N ALA A 310 -28.36 -8.50 6.39
CA ALA A 310 -27.79 -7.79 5.25
C ALA A 310 -28.47 -6.44 5.06
N SER A 311 -27.67 -5.39 4.90
CA SER A 311 -28.17 -4.06 4.51
C SER A 311 -28.70 -4.11 3.07
N VAL A 312 -29.84 -3.47 2.85
CA VAL A 312 -30.47 -3.38 1.53
C VAL A 312 -30.79 -1.93 1.18
N GLN A 313 -30.65 -1.57 -0.09
CA GLN A 313 -31.08 -0.28 -0.63
C GLN A 313 -32.36 -0.48 -1.44
N SER A 314 -33.50 -0.09 -0.88
CA SER A 314 -34.83 -0.31 -1.47
C SER A 314 -35.21 0.70 -2.57
N GLY A 315 -34.40 1.73 -2.78
CA GLY A 315 -34.65 2.80 -3.76
C GLY A 315 -33.41 3.09 -4.61
N ARG A 316 -33.44 4.21 -5.34
CA ARG A 316 -32.26 4.71 -6.04
C ARG A 316 -31.18 5.13 -5.04
N GLU A 317 -29.93 5.15 -5.50
CA GLU A 317 -28.83 5.77 -4.79
C GLU A 317 -29.15 7.26 -4.54
N ARG A 318 -28.90 7.73 -3.31
CA ARG A 318 -29.17 9.12 -2.91
C ARG A 318 -27.91 9.99 -2.91
N PHE A 319 -26.93 9.57 -3.71
CA PHE A 319 -25.76 10.34 -4.10
C PHE A 319 -25.68 10.32 -5.63
N SER A 320 -24.94 11.26 -6.19
CA SER A 320 -24.70 11.34 -7.62
C SER A 320 -23.21 11.33 -7.93
N VAL A 321 -22.87 10.77 -9.09
CA VAL A 321 -21.48 10.69 -9.57
C VAL A 321 -21.41 11.23 -11.00
N ASP A 322 -20.43 12.09 -11.25
CA ASP A 322 -19.92 12.37 -12.58
C ASP A 322 -18.69 11.47 -12.77
N ALA A 323 -18.85 10.42 -13.58
CA ALA A 323 -17.81 9.41 -13.75
C ALA A 323 -16.64 9.89 -14.61
N GLU A 324 -16.86 10.86 -15.50
CA GLU A 324 -15.80 11.41 -16.36
C GLU A 324 -14.86 12.28 -15.54
N GLU A 325 -15.42 13.10 -14.65
CA GLU A 325 -14.66 14.02 -13.80
C GLU A 325 -14.38 13.46 -12.40
N SER A 326 -14.83 12.23 -12.08
CA SER A 326 -14.70 11.64 -10.74
C SER A 326 -15.22 12.57 -9.63
N TYR A 327 -16.37 13.21 -9.86
CA TYR A 327 -16.98 14.16 -8.93
C TYR A 327 -18.21 13.55 -8.27
N VAL A 328 -18.30 13.68 -6.95
CA VAL A 328 -19.33 13.05 -6.13
C VAL A 328 -20.14 14.13 -5.42
N THR A 329 -21.46 13.97 -5.38
CA THR A 329 -22.34 14.76 -4.52
C THR A 329 -23.21 13.86 -3.65
N TRP A 330 -23.30 14.18 -2.37
CA TRP A 330 -24.19 13.49 -1.45
C TRP A 330 -24.77 14.50 -0.46
N MET A 331 -26.10 14.64 -0.48
CA MET A 331 -26.80 15.64 0.33
C MET A 331 -26.18 17.03 0.11
N ASP A 332 -25.65 17.66 1.16
CA ASP A 332 -25.00 18.96 1.09
C ASP A 332 -23.48 18.89 0.79
N PHE A 333 -22.91 17.69 0.65
CA PHE A 333 -21.51 17.48 0.31
C PHE A 333 -21.26 17.39 -1.19
N ALA A 334 -20.08 17.88 -1.59
CA ALA A 334 -19.52 17.69 -2.91
C ALA A 334 -17.99 17.63 -2.85
N PHE A 335 -17.36 16.81 -3.68
CA PHE A 335 -15.90 16.69 -3.76
C PHE A 335 -15.46 15.96 -5.03
N TYR A 336 -14.19 16.16 -5.42
CA TYR A 336 -13.52 15.39 -6.45
C TYR A 336 -12.72 14.24 -5.85
N VAL A 337 -12.61 13.14 -6.59
CA VAL A 337 -11.82 11.97 -6.24
C VAL A 337 -10.58 11.89 -7.14
N SER A 338 -9.44 11.56 -6.55
CA SER A 338 -8.19 11.29 -7.26
C SER A 338 -7.47 10.09 -6.67
N ILE A 339 -6.68 9.42 -7.49
CA ILE A 339 -5.81 8.31 -7.09
C ILE A 339 -4.39 8.65 -7.52
N THR A 340 -3.46 8.62 -6.57
CA THR A 340 -2.01 8.77 -6.83
C THR A 340 -1.28 7.46 -6.57
N ARG A 341 -0.09 7.31 -7.16
CA ARG A 341 0.73 6.10 -6.98
C ARG A 341 1.09 5.95 -5.50
N ASP A 342 1.63 7.01 -4.91
CA ASP A 342 2.19 6.93 -3.56
C ASP A 342 1.11 6.87 -2.49
N ASN A 343 -0.01 7.57 -2.65
CA ASN A 343 -0.94 7.83 -1.54
C ASN A 343 -2.35 7.25 -1.73
N GLY A 344 -2.63 6.64 -2.89
CA GLY A 344 -3.92 6.03 -3.17
C GLY A 344 -5.04 7.08 -3.22
N LEU A 345 -6.17 6.79 -2.55
CA LEU A 345 -7.38 7.60 -2.55
C LEU A 345 -7.21 8.96 -1.84
N ARG A 346 -7.40 10.04 -2.61
CA ARG A 346 -7.45 11.44 -2.13
C ARG A 346 -8.72 12.14 -2.59
N LEU A 347 -9.18 13.09 -1.79
CA LEU A 347 -10.35 13.92 -2.05
C LEU A 347 -9.94 15.38 -2.17
N TYR A 348 -10.50 16.09 -3.15
CA TYR A 348 -10.20 17.49 -3.43
C TYR A 348 -11.46 18.36 -3.48
N ASP A 349 -11.28 19.63 -3.12
CA ASP A 349 -12.35 20.66 -3.07
C ASP A 349 -13.61 20.16 -2.35
N ILE A 350 -13.43 19.71 -1.10
CA ILE A 350 -14.53 19.23 -0.27
C ILE A 350 -15.38 20.41 0.16
N ARG A 351 -16.64 20.41 -0.27
CA ARG A 351 -17.63 21.44 0.02
C ARG A 351 -18.76 20.87 0.87
N TYR A 352 -19.27 21.70 1.77
CA TYR A 352 -20.51 21.47 2.51
C TYR A 352 -21.42 22.69 2.38
N LYS A 353 -22.68 22.47 1.99
CA LYS A 353 -23.67 23.54 1.69
C LYS A 353 -23.13 24.58 0.69
N GLY A 354 -22.43 24.10 -0.34
CA GLY A 354 -21.84 24.92 -1.40
C GLY A 354 -20.60 25.73 -1.00
N LYS A 355 -20.11 25.61 0.24
CA LYS A 355 -18.89 26.27 0.71
C LYS A 355 -17.77 25.24 0.86
N ARG A 356 -16.60 25.53 0.31
CA ARG A 356 -15.39 24.73 0.56
C ARG A 356 -15.04 24.78 2.05
N ILE A 357 -14.76 23.62 2.62
CA ILE A 357 -14.30 23.44 4.00
C ILE A 357 -12.88 22.85 4.03
N MET A 358 -12.48 22.14 2.98
CA MET A 358 -11.16 21.55 2.86
C MET A 358 -10.75 21.48 1.39
N TYR A 359 -9.53 21.88 1.05
CA TYR A 359 -8.99 21.80 -0.31
C TYR A 359 -8.54 20.39 -0.66
N GLU A 360 -7.92 19.68 0.29
CA GLU A 360 -7.35 18.35 0.08
C GLU A 360 -7.46 17.51 1.35
N LEU A 361 -7.89 16.26 1.18
CA LEU A 361 -7.92 15.22 2.21
C LEU A 361 -7.34 13.92 1.66
N GLY A 362 -6.35 13.34 2.33
CA GLY A 362 -5.73 12.12 1.83
C GLY A 362 -4.80 11.47 2.84
N LEU A 363 -4.58 10.16 2.70
CA LEU A 363 -3.48 9.46 3.36
C LEU A 363 -2.15 10.03 2.83
N ASP A 364 -1.14 10.18 3.68
CA ASP A 364 0.22 10.54 3.27
C ASP A 364 1.18 9.37 3.43
N GLU A 365 1.14 8.66 4.56
CA GLU A 365 2.01 7.51 4.83
C GLU A 365 1.36 6.53 5.81
N ALA A 366 1.73 5.24 5.71
CA ALA A 366 1.63 4.30 6.81
C ALA A 366 3.02 3.80 7.22
N ILE A 367 3.30 3.95 8.52
CA ILE A 367 4.52 3.45 9.13
C ILE A 367 4.16 2.22 9.95
N ALA A 368 4.89 1.12 9.75
CA ALA A 368 4.87 -0.04 10.62
C ALA A 368 6.26 -0.22 11.24
N HIS A 369 6.43 0.28 12.46
CA HIS A 369 7.71 0.30 13.17
C HIS A 369 7.76 -0.82 14.20
N TYR A 370 8.63 -1.80 13.96
CA TYR A 370 8.75 -3.01 14.76
C TYR A 370 9.84 -2.90 15.83
N ALA A 371 9.74 -3.77 16.83
CA ALA A 371 10.78 -4.01 17.82
C ALA A 371 10.88 -5.53 18.11
N GLY A 372 12.08 -5.99 18.47
CA GLY A 372 12.32 -7.39 18.79
C GLY A 372 13.69 -7.62 19.41
N ILE A 373 13.88 -8.77 20.06
CA ILE A 373 15.21 -9.22 20.49
C ILE A 373 16.07 -9.67 19.29
N ASP A 374 15.41 -10.12 18.22
CA ASP A 374 16.08 -10.54 17.01
C ASP A 374 16.44 -9.34 16.11
N PRO A 375 17.54 -9.45 15.34
CA PRO A 375 18.09 -8.30 14.63
C PRO A 375 17.27 -7.89 13.39
N VAL A 376 16.36 -8.73 12.91
CA VAL A 376 15.49 -8.39 11.79
C VAL A 376 14.35 -7.53 12.31
N GLN A 377 13.54 -8.05 13.23
CA GLN A 377 12.40 -7.33 13.80
C GLN A 377 12.83 -6.06 14.54
N SER A 378 13.97 -6.07 15.23
CA SER A 378 14.54 -4.88 15.86
C SER A 378 14.91 -3.77 14.86
N GLY A 379 15.23 -4.13 13.61
CA GLY A 379 15.65 -3.20 12.58
C GLY A 379 14.52 -2.79 11.63
N THR A 380 13.35 -3.43 11.74
CA THR A 380 12.27 -3.27 10.77
C THR A 380 11.48 -1.99 10.99
N CYS A 381 11.39 -1.16 9.95
CA CYS A 381 10.53 0.02 9.91
C CYS A 381 10.03 0.25 8.49
N TYR A 382 8.78 -0.14 8.23
CA TYR A 382 8.20 0.01 6.89
C TYR A 382 7.65 1.41 6.68
N PHE A 383 7.91 1.95 5.48
CA PHE A 383 7.26 3.12 4.91
C PHE A 383 6.47 2.63 3.70
N ASP A 384 5.18 2.45 3.86
CA ASP A 384 4.35 1.72 2.90
C ASP A 384 4.15 2.48 1.57
N SER A 385 4.28 3.81 1.59
CA SER A 385 4.32 4.64 0.38
C SER A 385 5.47 4.26 -0.57
N MET A 386 6.55 3.63 -0.08
CA MET A 386 7.64 3.14 -0.91
C MET A 386 7.17 2.08 -1.92
N ASN A 387 6.23 1.21 -1.53
CA ASN A 387 5.57 0.28 -2.46
C ASN A 387 4.45 0.96 -3.27
N GLY A 388 3.84 1.97 -2.66
CA GLY A 388 2.78 2.80 -3.22
C GLY A 388 1.41 2.24 -2.86
N PHE A 389 0.55 3.09 -2.30
CA PHE A 389 -0.82 2.73 -1.97
C PHE A 389 -1.67 2.54 -3.22
N GLY A 390 -1.46 3.34 -4.25
CA GLY A 390 -2.17 3.19 -5.51
C GLY A 390 -1.98 1.77 -6.08
N PRO A 391 -0.73 1.34 -6.39
CA PRO A 391 -0.51 0.07 -7.05
C PRO A 391 -0.94 -1.17 -6.27
N THR A 392 -1.17 -1.00 -4.98
CA THR A 392 -1.58 -2.05 -4.05
C THR A 392 -3.08 -2.04 -3.76
N MET A 393 -3.84 -1.17 -4.43
CA MET A 393 -5.30 -1.23 -4.43
C MET A 393 -5.79 -2.56 -5.03
N ILE A 394 -6.68 -3.24 -4.32
CA ILE A 394 -7.23 -4.53 -4.74
C ILE A 394 -8.66 -4.42 -5.27
N SER A 395 -9.11 -5.45 -5.98
CA SER A 395 -10.53 -5.60 -6.34
C SER A 395 -11.34 -5.87 -5.08
N LEU A 396 -12.33 -5.03 -4.79
CA LEU A 396 -13.19 -5.20 -3.62
C LEU A 396 -14.21 -6.32 -3.84
N VAL A 397 -14.34 -7.20 -2.84
CA VAL A 397 -15.28 -8.33 -2.82
C VAL A 397 -16.67 -7.83 -2.46
N LYS A 398 -17.60 -7.91 -3.43
CA LYS A 398 -18.96 -7.38 -3.30
C LYS A 398 -19.75 -8.11 -2.22
N GLY A 399 -20.33 -7.36 -1.28
CA GLY A 399 -21.08 -7.90 -0.15
C GLY A 399 -20.23 -8.25 1.08
N TYR A 400 -18.90 -8.19 0.98
CA TYR A 400 -17.96 -8.44 2.08
C TYR A 400 -17.22 -7.15 2.43
N ASP A 401 -16.40 -6.64 1.51
CA ASP A 401 -15.62 -5.41 1.74
C ASP A 401 -16.49 -4.15 1.77
N CYS A 402 -17.58 -4.18 1.02
CA CYS A 402 -18.62 -3.16 1.03
C CYS A 402 -20.00 -3.82 0.90
N PRO A 403 -21.09 -3.12 1.29
CA PRO A 403 -22.45 -3.61 1.07
C PRO A 403 -22.69 -4.05 -0.38
N ALA A 404 -23.52 -5.07 -0.58
CA ALA A 404 -23.72 -5.65 -1.92
C ALA A 404 -24.32 -4.66 -2.94
N TYR A 405 -24.99 -3.61 -2.47
CA TYR A 405 -25.59 -2.56 -3.29
C TYR A 405 -24.67 -1.38 -3.59
N SER A 406 -23.42 -1.39 -3.13
CA SER A 406 -22.49 -0.28 -3.32
C SER A 406 -22.23 0.01 -4.81
N HIS A 407 -21.96 1.28 -5.11
CA HIS A 407 -21.44 1.69 -6.42
C HIS A 407 -19.94 1.42 -6.46
N TYR A 408 -19.49 0.60 -7.43
CA TYR A 408 -18.08 0.24 -7.58
C TYR A 408 -17.46 0.99 -8.75
N VAL A 409 -16.26 1.52 -8.54
CA VAL A 409 -15.51 2.30 -9.52
C VAL A 409 -14.19 1.60 -9.83
N ASN A 410 -13.86 1.53 -11.12
CA ASN A 410 -12.57 1.03 -11.57
C ASN A 410 -11.51 2.11 -11.38
N VAL A 411 -10.30 1.70 -11.04
CA VAL A 411 -9.17 2.60 -10.84
C VAL A 411 -8.09 2.25 -11.84
N THR A 412 -7.61 3.24 -12.60
CA THR A 412 -6.54 3.04 -13.59
C THR A 412 -5.27 3.72 -13.10
N GLN A 413 -4.16 3.00 -13.15
CA GLN A 413 -2.86 3.47 -12.68
C GLN A 413 -1.74 3.00 -13.59
N THR A 414 -0.60 3.66 -13.48
CA THR A 414 0.61 3.35 -14.24
C THR A 414 1.73 3.00 -13.27
N THR A 415 2.26 1.78 -13.37
CA THR A 415 3.44 1.33 -12.62
C THR A 415 4.55 1.02 -13.62
N GLY A 416 5.72 1.64 -13.42
CA GLY A 416 6.77 1.68 -14.45
C GLY A 416 6.22 2.29 -15.73
N GLU A 417 6.08 1.47 -16.76
CA GLU A 417 5.56 1.87 -18.08
C GLU A 417 4.22 1.17 -18.41
N THR A 418 3.71 0.35 -17.49
CA THR A 418 2.48 -0.42 -17.71
C THR A 418 1.31 0.28 -17.06
N THR A 419 0.30 0.59 -17.87
CA THR A 419 -0.99 1.07 -17.37
C THR A 419 -1.94 -0.12 -17.22
N TYR A 420 -2.53 -0.27 -16.04
CA TYR A 420 -3.53 -1.29 -15.77
C TYR A 420 -4.71 -0.68 -15.03
N THR A 421 -5.84 -1.38 -15.11
CA THR A 421 -7.09 -0.97 -14.46
C THR A 421 -7.44 -2.01 -13.41
N GLN A 422 -7.43 -1.60 -12.15
CA GLN A 422 -8.00 -2.35 -11.06
C GLN A 422 -9.53 -2.26 -11.13
N LYS A 423 -10.18 -3.39 -11.41
CA LYS A 423 -11.64 -3.44 -11.46
C LYS A 423 -12.22 -3.37 -10.04
N ASP A 424 -13.32 -2.64 -9.88
CA ASP A 424 -14.02 -2.55 -8.59
C ASP A 424 -13.08 -2.12 -7.42
N GLY A 425 -12.09 -1.25 -7.69
CA GLY A 425 -11.04 -0.86 -6.73
C GLY A 425 -11.49 0.19 -5.70
N LEU A 426 -12.60 0.87 -5.95
CA LEU A 426 -13.26 1.77 -5.01
C LEU A 426 -14.72 1.39 -4.88
N CYS A 427 -15.30 1.61 -3.70
CA CYS A 427 -16.74 1.51 -3.52
C CYS A 427 -17.30 2.76 -2.82
N MET A 428 -18.52 3.13 -3.20
CA MET A 428 -19.28 4.26 -2.66
C MET A 428 -20.66 3.78 -2.20
N PHE A 429 -21.06 4.12 -0.97
CA PHE A 429 -22.33 3.65 -0.41
C PHE A 429 -22.85 4.48 0.76
N GLU A 430 -24.18 4.51 0.89
CA GLU A 430 -24.83 4.96 2.13
C GLU A 430 -24.99 3.80 3.11
N ILE A 431 -24.89 4.07 4.41
CA ILE A 431 -25.18 3.10 5.46
C ILE A 431 -25.90 3.76 6.65
N ASP A 432 -26.88 3.07 7.23
CA ASP A 432 -27.48 3.44 8.52
C ASP A 432 -26.52 2.99 9.64
N LYS A 433 -26.07 3.93 10.47
CA LYS A 433 -25.06 3.66 11.52
C LYS A 433 -25.60 2.84 12.69
N GLY A 434 -26.91 2.52 12.71
CA GLY A 434 -27.52 1.67 13.73
C GLY A 434 -27.89 2.40 15.03
N PHE A 435 -27.64 3.71 15.11
CA PHE A 435 -28.10 4.59 16.19
C PHE A 435 -28.56 5.93 15.61
N PRO A 436 -29.50 6.67 16.23
CA PRO A 436 -29.99 7.94 15.69
C PRO A 436 -28.97 9.06 15.87
N ILE A 437 -28.95 10.02 14.94
CA ILE A 437 -28.08 11.21 15.04
C ILE A 437 -28.55 12.14 16.16
N GLN A 438 -29.86 12.21 16.37
CA GLN A 438 -30.48 12.88 17.50
C GLN A 438 -31.80 12.21 17.85
N ARG A 439 -32.16 12.28 19.14
CA ARG A 439 -33.49 11.94 19.62
C ARG A 439 -33.85 12.76 20.85
N HIS A 440 -35.14 13.09 21.01
CA HIS A 440 -35.65 13.69 22.22
C HIS A 440 -37.06 13.18 22.53
N SER A 441 -37.36 12.97 23.81
CA SER A 441 -38.69 12.56 24.28
C SER A 441 -39.09 13.47 25.44
N TRP A 442 -40.24 14.12 25.32
CA TRP A 442 -40.79 14.96 26.38
C TRP A 442 -42.33 15.02 26.29
N ALA A 443 -42.99 14.96 27.45
CA ALA A 443 -44.45 15.06 27.66
C ALA A 443 -45.33 14.42 26.57
N GLY A 444 -45.08 13.14 26.26
CA GLY A 444 -45.89 12.38 25.29
C GLY A 444 -45.52 12.60 23.82
N HIS A 445 -44.49 13.39 23.53
CA HIS A 445 -43.94 13.57 22.18
C HIS A 445 -42.52 12.99 22.08
N THR A 446 -42.17 12.42 20.93
CA THR A 446 -40.82 11.93 20.64
C THR A 446 -40.40 12.31 19.23
N THR A 447 -39.21 12.90 19.10
CA THR A 447 -38.54 13.18 17.83
C THR A 447 -37.29 12.33 17.71
N VAL A 448 -37.03 11.83 16.50
CA VAL A 448 -35.85 11.02 16.17
C VAL A 448 -35.43 11.34 14.75
N THR A 449 -34.12 11.40 14.51
CA THR A 449 -33.55 11.44 13.17
C THR A 449 -32.58 10.26 12.99
N LYS A 450 -32.70 9.54 11.88
CA LYS A 450 -31.77 8.45 11.52
C LYS A 450 -30.37 8.99 11.27
N ASN A 451 -29.34 8.22 11.61
CA ASN A 451 -27.96 8.52 11.28
C ASN A 451 -27.56 7.76 10.01
N ILE A 452 -27.66 8.43 8.86
CA ILE A 452 -27.21 7.88 7.58
C ILE A 452 -25.91 8.59 7.21
N ALA A 453 -24.87 7.80 6.91
CA ALA A 453 -23.59 8.30 6.45
C ALA A 453 -23.31 7.83 5.02
N PHE A 454 -22.65 8.67 4.22
CA PHE A 454 -22.08 8.28 2.94
C PHE A 454 -20.61 7.91 3.11
N ASN A 455 -20.17 6.85 2.44
CA ASN A 455 -18.84 6.28 2.56
C ASN A 455 -18.21 6.17 1.18
N ILE A 456 -16.93 6.51 1.08
CA ILE A 456 -16.05 6.10 -0.01
C ILE A 456 -14.87 5.31 0.57
N ARG A 457 -14.60 4.13 0.01
CA ARG A 457 -13.64 3.17 0.56
C ARG A 457 -12.70 2.61 -0.50
N ALA A 458 -11.45 2.44 -0.07
CA ALA A 458 -10.39 1.71 -0.74
C ALA A 458 -9.79 0.66 0.22
N ILE A 459 -9.25 -0.44 -0.32
CA ILE A 459 -8.42 -1.38 0.41
C ILE A 459 -7.08 -1.48 -0.30
N TYR A 460 -6.00 -1.41 0.49
CA TYR A 460 -4.63 -1.53 0.02
C TYR A 460 -4.00 -2.77 0.66
N THR A 461 -3.54 -3.71 -0.15
CA THR A 461 -2.86 -4.92 0.33
C THR A 461 -1.37 -4.79 0.07
N ILE A 462 -0.61 -4.48 1.13
CA ILE A 462 0.83 -4.19 1.06
C ILE A 462 1.57 -5.28 1.81
N GLY A 463 2.20 -6.19 1.06
CA GLY A 463 2.81 -7.38 1.63
C GLY A 463 1.78 -8.19 2.43
N ASN A 464 2.01 -8.32 3.73
CA ASN A 464 1.17 -9.07 4.65
C ASN A 464 -0.06 -8.28 5.16
N TYR A 465 -0.13 -6.97 4.99
CA TYR A 465 -1.19 -6.14 5.56
C TYR A 465 -2.32 -5.82 4.58
N ASP A 466 -3.54 -5.74 5.11
CA ASP A 466 -4.70 -5.18 4.42
C ASP A 466 -5.18 -3.91 5.15
N TYR A 467 -4.96 -2.74 4.54
CA TYR A 467 -5.42 -1.45 5.07
C TYR A 467 -6.73 -1.03 4.40
N MET A 468 -7.83 -1.10 5.14
CA MET A 468 -9.13 -0.59 4.71
C MET A 468 -9.28 0.86 5.15
N THR A 469 -9.26 1.79 4.19
CA THR A 469 -9.43 3.24 4.44
C THR A 469 -10.81 3.69 3.96
N THR A 470 -11.58 4.32 4.85
CA THR A 470 -12.91 4.83 4.57
C THR A 470 -13.03 6.31 4.94
N TYR A 471 -13.45 7.15 4.00
CA TYR A 471 -13.88 8.52 4.28
C TYR A 471 -15.40 8.55 4.39
N GLN A 472 -15.91 8.99 5.55
CA GLN A 472 -17.34 9.01 5.86
C GLN A 472 -17.84 10.45 6.02
N PHE A 473 -19.03 10.70 5.49
CA PHE A 473 -19.70 12.00 5.50
C PHE A 473 -21.05 11.89 6.19
N HIS A 474 -21.35 12.81 7.12
CA HIS A 474 -22.52 12.76 7.99
C HIS A 474 -23.47 13.93 7.76
N LEU A 475 -24.76 13.74 8.04
CA LEU A 475 -25.80 14.75 7.76
C LEU A 475 -25.61 16.08 8.52
N ASP A 476 -24.91 16.06 9.65
CA ASP A 476 -24.56 17.24 10.46
C ASP A 476 -23.36 18.03 9.91
N GLY A 477 -22.70 17.54 8.86
CA GLY A 477 -21.51 18.16 8.28
C GLY A 477 -20.19 17.57 8.79
N SER A 478 -20.23 16.56 9.66
CA SER A 478 -19.03 15.87 10.15
C SER A 478 -18.40 15.00 9.05
N ILE A 479 -17.07 14.95 9.03
CA ILE A 479 -16.27 14.05 8.19
C ILE A 479 -15.44 13.16 9.13
N GLU A 480 -15.50 11.86 8.92
CA GLU A 480 -14.76 10.84 9.68
C GLU A 480 -13.81 10.08 8.74
N ILE A 481 -12.59 9.83 9.21
CA ILE A 481 -11.63 8.94 8.55
C ILE A 481 -11.50 7.70 9.42
N ASP A 482 -11.78 6.54 8.86
CA ASP A 482 -11.64 5.23 9.52
C ASP A 482 -10.61 4.41 8.75
N VAL A 483 -9.55 3.98 9.45
CA VAL A 483 -8.55 3.05 8.94
C VAL A 483 -8.58 1.80 9.79
N ARG A 484 -8.69 0.64 9.15
CA ARG A 484 -8.65 -0.68 9.79
C ARG A 484 -7.54 -1.50 9.17
N ALA A 485 -6.74 -2.14 10.01
CA ALA A 485 -5.74 -3.11 9.58
C ALA A 485 -6.26 -4.53 9.78
N SER A 486 -6.03 -5.38 8.79
CA SER A 486 -6.24 -6.82 8.80
C SER A 486 -5.05 -7.49 8.09
N GLY A 487 -5.23 -8.73 7.63
CA GLY A 487 -4.20 -9.50 6.96
C GLY A 487 -3.36 -10.32 7.93
N TYR A 488 -2.17 -10.70 7.51
CA TYR A 488 -1.20 -11.40 8.34
C TYR A 488 -0.32 -10.41 9.12
N ILE A 489 0.10 -10.78 10.31
CA ILE A 489 1.14 -10.06 11.05
C ILE A 489 2.53 -10.40 10.47
N SER A 490 3.51 -9.51 10.63
CA SER A 490 4.92 -9.90 10.49
C SER A 490 5.42 -10.43 11.82
N SER A 491 5.44 -11.76 11.94
CA SER A 491 5.77 -12.42 13.20
C SER A 491 7.28 -12.50 13.44
N ALA A 492 7.64 -12.79 14.70
CA ALA A 492 9.01 -13.06 15.11
C ALA A 492 9.15 -14.54 15.52
N PHE A 493 10.36 -15.09 15.46
CA PHE A 493 10.61 -16.38 16.11
C PHE A 493 10.62 -16.18 17.63
N TYR A 494 10.05 -17.12 18.39
CA TYR A 494 9.79 -16.88 19.81
C TYR A 494 11.04 -16.72 20.67
N ALA A 495 12.11 -17.49 20.45
CA ALA A 495 13.37 -17.58 21.23
C ALA A 495 13.58 -16.50 22.33
N GLU A 496 12.88 -16.63 23.47
CA GLU A 496 12.95 -15.69 24.61
C GLU A 496 12.70 -14.21 24.21
N ASN A 497 11.70 -13.96 23.37
CA ASN A 497 11.30 -12.64 22.88
C ASN A 497 10.14 -12.04 23.70
N GLU A 498 10.04 -12.35 25.00
CA GLU A 498 8.88 -11.98 25.84
C GLU A 498 8.75 -10.47 26.07
N ASP A 499 9.86 -9.73 26.03
CA ASP A 499 9.87 -8.27 26.19
C ASP A 499 9.29 -7.53 24.97
N TYR A 500 9.17 -8.21 23.83
CA TYR A 500 8.77 -7.61 22.54
C TYR A 500 7.61 -8.37 21.87
N GLY A 501 6.88 -9.20 22.59
CA GLY A 501 5.71 -9.87 22.06
C GLY A 501 5.31 -11.11 22.85
N PHE A 502 4.08 -11.57 22.60
CA PHE A 502 3.56 -12.79 23.22
C PHE A 502 3.89 -14.02 22.39
N LYS A 503 4.11 -15.16 23.06
CA LYS A 503 4.09 -16.47 22.41
C LYS A 503 2.67 -16.80 21.96
N ILE A 504 2.43 -16.84 20.65
CA ILE A 504 1.10 -17.09 20.08
C ILE A 504 0.99 -18.45 19.37
N HIS A 505 2.11 -19.14 19.16
CA HIS A 505 2.16 -20.53 18.68
C HIS A 505 3.45 -21.21 19.19
N ASP A 506 3.62 -22.51 18.92
CA ASP A 506 4.70 -23.38 19.44
C ASP A 506 6.10 -22.75 19.44
N SER A 507 6.47 -22.05 18.37
CA SER A 507 7.76 -21.34 18.23
C SER A 507 7.59 -19.90 17.70
N LEU A 508 6.40 -19.32 17.84
CA LEU A 508 6.03 -18.05 17.23
C LEU A 508 5.78 -16.97 18.26
N SER A 509 6.43 -15.82 18.10
CA SER A 509 6.07 -14.57 18.77
C SER A 509 5.22 -13.71 17.84
N GLY A 510 4.21 -13.05 18.41
CA GLY A 510 3.39 -12.08 17.68
C GLY A 510 4.15 -10.83 17.22
N SER A 511 5.36 -10.62 17.72
CA SER A 511 6.12 -9.36 17.58
C SER A 511 5.39 -8.16 18.20
N LEU A 512 6.05 -7.01 18.22
CA LEU A 512 5.51 -5.75 18.70
C LEU A 512 5.79 -4.68 17.66
N HIS A 513 4.77 -3.90 17.30
CA HIS A 513 4.91 -2.78 16.38
C HIS A 513 3.85 -1.71 16.57
N ASP A 514 4.19 -0.51 16.14
CA ASP A 514 3.25 0.61 16.02
C ASP A 514 2.83 0.78 14.55
N HIS A 515 1.52 0.91 14.33
CA HIS A 515 0.99 1.48 13.09
C HIS A 515 0.77 2.99 13.29
N VAL A 516 1.52 3.81 12.54
CA VAL A 516 1.32 5.26 12.51
C VAL A 516 0.89 5.67 11.11
N ILE A 517 -0.37 6.06 10.96
CA ILE A 517 -0.95 6.46 9.68
C ILE A 517 -1.11 7.98 9.68
N THR A 518 -0.51 8.65 8.70
CA THR A 518 -0.57 10.11 8.56
C THR A 518 -1.57 10.49 7.47
N PHE A 519 -2.27 11.60 7.71
CA PHE A 519 -3.22 12.17 6.77
C PHE A 519 -2.96 13.66 6.60
N LYS A 520 -3.06 14.13 5.36
CA LYS A 520 -3.16 15.54 5.04
C LYS A 520 -4.62 15.97 5.12
N ALA A 521 -4.88 17.03 5.88
CA ALA A 521 -6.18 17.71 5.94
C ALA A 521 -5.97 19.23 5.77
N ASP A 522 -6.04 19.69 4.52
CA ASP A 522 -5.82 21.09 4.14
C ASP A 522 -7.12 21.89 4.27
N PHE A 523 -7.45 22.30 5.49
CA PHE A 523 -8.65 23.08 5.80
C PHE A 523 -8.60 24.49 5.23
N ASP A 524 -9.70 24.91 4.59
CA ASP A 524 -9.94 26.29 4.15
C ASP A 524 -11.30 26.78 4.68
N ILE A 525 -11.40 26.90 6.00
CA ILE A 525 -12.62 27.29 6.71
C ILE A 525 -12.99 28.73 6.33
N LEU A 526 -13.99 28.85 5.44
CA LEU A 526 -14.43 30.14 4.89
C LEU A 526 -13.31 30.91 4.15
N GLY A 527 -12.36 30.18 3.56
CA GLY A 527 -11.20 30.73 2.85
C GLY A 527 -9.87 30.24 3.41
N GLU A 528 -8.78 30.61 2.74
CA GLU A 528 -7.42 30.09 2.97
C GLU A 528 -6.75 30.63 4.25
N LYS A 529 -7.21 31.79 4.73
CA LYS A 529 -6.61 32.47 5.88
C LYS A 529 -7.26 31.98 7.17
N ASN A 530 -6.74 30.88 7.71
CA ASN A 530 -7.22 30.29 8.95
C ASN A 530 -6.23 30.47 10.12
N SER A 531 -6.68 30.15 11.32
CA SER A 531 -5.87 30.12 12.53
C SER A 531 -6.30 28.93 13.38
N LEU A 532 -5.34 28.31 14.07
CA LEU A 532 -5.62 27.21 14.99
C LEU A 532 -5.90 27.77 16.39
N GLN A 533 -7.04 27.40 16.97
CA GLN A 533 -7.37 27.69 18.36
C GLN A 533 -7.49 26.38 19.15
N LYS A 534 -6.70 26.25 20.21
CA LYS A 534 -6.87 25.20 21.22
C LYS A 534 -7.75 25.73 22.35
N VAL A 535 -8.90 25.09 22.57
CA VAL A 535 -9.78 25.37 23.72
C VAL A 535 -9.57 24.26 24.75
N ALA A 536 -9.25 24.64 26.00
CA ALA A 536 -9.02 23.71 27.10
C ALA A 536 -9.94 24.03 28.28
N ILE A 537 -10.39 22.99 28.98
CA ILE A 537 -11.13 23.11 30.24
C ILE A 537 -10.13 22.78 31.36
N GLU A 538 -9.81 23.78 32.17
CA GLU A 538 -8.85 23.65 33.26
C GLU A 538 -9.56 23.70 34.62
N PRO A 539 -9.16 22.86 35.59
CA PRO A 539 -9.70 22.96 36.94
C PRO A 539 -9.30 24.30 37.57
N THR A 540 -10.23 24.94 38.26
CA THR A 540 -9.97 26.17 39.03
C THR A 540 -10.52 26.05 40.45
N VAL A 541 -9.90 26.74 41.39
CA VAL A 541 -10.44 26.92 42.75
C VAL A 541 -11.33 28.16 42.74
N GLU A 542 -12.53 28.07 43.32
CA GLU A 542 -13.39 29.23 43.57
C GLU A 542 -12.61 30.28 44.37
N LYS A 543 -12.52 31.52 43.85
CA LYS A 543 -11.72 32.59 44.46
C LYS A 543 -12.45 33.30 45.60
#